data_AF-A0A2H5WF18-F1
#
_entry.id   AF-A0A2H5WF18-F1
#
_cell.length_a   1.000
_cell.length_b   1.000
_cell.length_c   1.000
_cell.angle_alpha   90.00
_cell.angle_beta   90.00
_cell.angle_gamma   90.00
#
_symmetry.space_group_name_H-M   'P 1'
#
loop_
_entity.id
_entity.type
_entity.pdbx_description
1 polymer ?
#
loop_
_entity_poly.entity_id
_entity_poly.type
_entity_poly.pdbx_seq_one_letter_code
_entity_poly.pdbx_strand_id
1 'polypeptide(L)'
;MVTGDHPDVAESVGISIGVDRIMSERDPADKVDAVTAERESGVTIMVGDGVNDAPALAAADVGVAMGARGATASSEAADVVLVVDRLDRLAEAMRIARRSRAVAVQSVLVGMGLSFGGMLLGAVGLLPPVGGAVLQEVIDVAVILNSLRALSGGRVPRAVRRVAGTDVAERFRAEHREFTPWLQRVRQLADRLDELPPEQAMAELEQIRWFVQERLARHEREEEETVYPVVAALMGGEDPMGTMHRAHMEIEHLVRVFAHLYEDLPADGPTVEDRVDLRRVLYGLHAILRLHFAQEEEAYSWISAEGAAAPAPV
;
A
#
# COMPACT_ATOMS: atom_id res chain seq x y z
N MET A 1 8.91 9.68 -0.92
CA MET A 1 8.53 9.15 -2.25
C MET A 1 9.54 9.62 -3.28
N VAL A 2 10.07 8.71 -4.11
CA VAL A 2 10.98 9.03 -5.20
C VAL A 2 10.39 8.49 -6.50
N THR A 3 10.19 9.33 -7.51
CA THR A 3 9.56 8.96 -8.79
C THR A 3 10.23 9.66 -9.98
N GLY A 4 10.10 9.06 -11.17
CA GLY A 4 10.47 9.69 -12.44
C GLY A 4 9.33 10.52 -13.06
N ASP A 5 8.16 10.55 -12.42
CA ASP A 5 7.01 11.32 -12.89
C ASP A 5 7.21 12.83 -12.75
N HIS A 6 6.38 13.57 -13.50
CA HIS A 6 6.32 15.03 -13.44
C HIS A 6 5.99 15.52 -12.02
N PRO A 7 6.54 16.66 -11.56
CA PRO A 7 6.39 17.16 -10.20
C PRO A 7 4.93 17.26 -9.74
N ASP A 8 4.03 17.70 -10.61
CA ASP A 8 2.62 17.90 -10.25
C ASP A 8 1.90 16.60 -9.90
N VAL A 9 2.19 15.53 -10.65
CA VAL A 9 1.62 14.19 -10.38
C VAL A 9 2.22 13.64 -9.10
N ALA A 10 3.53 13.79 -8.92
CA ALA A 10 4.23 13.35 -7.72
C ALA A 10 3.77 14.11 -6.46
N GLU A 11 3.51 15.41 -6.57
CA GLU A 11 3.04 16.24 -5.48
C GLU A 11 1.62 15.86 -5.07
N SER A 12 0.72 15.75 -6.05
CA SER A 12 -0.67 15.32 -5.84
C SER A 12 -0.77 13.95 -5.15
N VAL A 13 -0.02 12.95 -5.67
CA VAL A 13 0.03 11.61 -5.08
C VAL A 13 0.69 11.64 -3.69
N GLY A 14 1.79 12.39 -3.54
CA GLY A 14 2.56 12.44 -2.30
C GLY A 14 1.80 13.09 -1.14
N ILE A 15 1.05 14.17 -1.41
CA ILE A 15 0.16 14.82 -0.43
C ILE A 15 -0.92 13.84 0.02
N SER A 16 -1.52 13.13 -0.93
CA SER A 16 -2.62 12.22 -0.67
C SER A 16 -2.22 11.06 0.25
N ILE A 17 -1.06 10.44 -0.02
CA ILE A 17 -0.53 9.38 0.85
C ILE A 17 0.14 9.91 2.13
N GLY A 18 0.47 11.21 2.18
CA GLY A 18 1.07 11.87 3.34
C GLY A 18 2.55 11.54 3.55
N VAL A 19 3.37 11.54 2.49
CA VAL A 19 4.83 11.35 2.65
C VAL A 19 5.52 12.61 3.18
N ASP A 20 6.61 12.41 3.94
CA ASP A 20 7.41 13.52 4.48
C ASP A 20 8.22 14.28 3.41
N ARG A 21 8.62 13.58 2.34
CA ARG A 21 9.46 14.14 1.27
C ARG A 21 9.10 13.54 -0.09
N ILE A 22 9.05 14.40 -1.10
CA ILE A 22 8.73 14.04 -2.50
C ILE A 22 9.93 14.42 -3.36
N MET A 23 10.40 13.48 -4.18
CA MET A 23 11.48 13.67 -5.15
C MET A 23 10.99 13.20 -6.52
N SER A 24 10.57 14.14 -7.36
CA SER A 24 10.10 13.92 -8.73
C SER A 24 11.22 14.07 -9.77
N GLU A 25 10.93 13.70 -11.01
CA GLU A 25 11.86 13.78 -12.16
C GLU A 25 13.21 13.11 -11.90
N ARG A 26 13.20 11.95 -11.22
CA ARG A 26 14.41 11.21 -10.86
C ARG A 26 14.68 10.07 -11.82
N ASP A 27 15.89 10.08 -12.37
CA ASP A 27 16.42 8.97 -13.14
C ASP A 27 16.81 7.79 -12.21
N PRO A 28 17.04 6.58 -12.75
CA PRO A 28 17.41 5.42 -11.94
C PRO A 28 18.64 5.64 -11.04
N ALA A 29 19.62 6.43 -11.49
CA ALA A 29 20.80 6.77 -10.70
C ALA A 29 20.45 7.65 -9.49
N ASP A 30 19.61 8.67 -9.69
CA ASP A 30 19.15 9.55 -8.62
C ASP A 30 18.34 8.79 -7.55
N LYS A 31 17.58 7.75 -7.97
CA LYS A 31 16.87 6.88 -7.04
C LYS A 31 17.84 6.12 -6.12
N VAL A 32 18.95 5.63 -6.66
CA VAL A 32 20.01 4.97 -5.88
C VAL A 32 20.66 5.95 -4.90
N ASP A 33 20.97 7.17 -5.36
CA ASP A 33 21.56 8.19 -4.51
C ASP A 33 20.63 8.60 -3.37
N ALA A 34 19.32 8.71 -3.65
CA ALA A 34 18.30 8.98 -2.64
C ALA A 34 18.21 7.88 -1.57
N VAL A 35 18.20 6.61 -2.00
CA VAL A 35 18.20 5.46 -1.06
C VAL A 35 19.50 5.41 -0.26
N THR A 36 20.64 5.67 -0.88
CA THR A 36 21.95 5.66 -0.21
C THR A 36 22.04 6.75 0.84
N ALA A 37 21.56 7.96 0.54
CA ALA A 37 21.49 9.05 1.50
C ALA A 37 20.57 8.71 2.70
N GLU A 38 19.43 8.07 2.47
CA GLU A 38 18.52 7.67 3.55
C GLU A 38 19.09 6.51 4.40
N ARG A 39 19.96 5.68 3.83
CA ARG A 39 20.70 4.67 4.62
C ARG A 39 21.65 5.27 5.65
N GLU A 40 22.12 6.50 5.41
CA GLU A 40 22.95 7.21 6.39
C GLU A 40 22.14 7.67 7.60
N SER A 41 20.84 7.94 7.44
CA SER A 41 19.92 8.31 8.53
C SER A 41 19.33 7.10 9.26
N GLY A 42 19.23 5.93 8.62
CA GLY A 42 18.79 4.70 9.27
C GLY A 42 18.52 3.51 8.36
N VAL A 43 17.99 2.43 8.95
CA VAL A 43 17.61 1.22 8.21
C VAL A 43 16.53 1.56 7.19
N THR A 44 16.86 1.43 5.91
CA THR A 44 16.03 1.87 4.80
C THR A 44 15.44 0.70 4.04
N ILE A 45 14.11 0.72 3.89
CA ILE A 45 13.37 -0.22 3.03
C ILE A 45 13.00 0.52 1.74
N MET A 46 13.44 0.00 0.59
CA MET A 46 13.01 0.50 -0.72
C MET A 46 11.92 -0.42 -1.27
N VAL A 47 10.85 0.16 -1.80
CA VAL A 47 9.73 -0.57 -2.41
C VAL A 47 9.55 -0.09 -3.84
N GLY A 48 9.44 -1.01 -4.80
CA GLY A 48 9.25 -0.68 -6.22
C GLY A 48 8.73 -1.86 -7.04
N ASP A 49 8.24 -1.59 -8.24
CA ASP A 49 7.64 -2.58 -9.15
C ASP A 49 8.36 -2.62 -10.52
N GLY A 50 9.12 -1.58 -10.85
CA GLY A 50 9.71 -1.38 -12.16
C GLY A 50 11.15 -1.88 -12.27
N VAL A 51 11.56 -2.29 -13.48
CA VAL A 51 12.95 -2.64 -13.84
C VAL A 51 13.91 -1.50 -13.47
N ASN A 52 13.45 -0.26 -13.57
CA ASN A 52 14.19 0.95 -13.23
C ASN A 52 14.49 1.08 -11.72
N ASP A 53 13.76 0.37 -10.86
CA ASP A 53 13.95 0.41 -9.41
C ASP A 53 14.92 -0.67 -8.93
N ALA A 54 15.28 -1.64 -9.78
CA ALA A 54 16.15 -2.76 -9.39
C ALA A 54 17.50 -2.30 -8.77
N PRO A 55 18.21 -1.29 -9.31
CA PRO A 55 19.43 -0.78 -8.67
C PRO A 55 19.17 -0.16 -7.29
N ALA A 56 18.06 0.58 -7.14
CA ALA A 56 17.69 1.22 -5.88
C ALA A 56 17.24 0.20 -4.83
N LEU A 57 16.55 -0.87 -5.25
CA LEU A 57 16.19 -2.01 -4.40
C LEU A 57 17.43 -2.72 -3.85
N ALA A 58 18.41 -3.00 -4.72
CA ALA A 58 19.67 -3.61 -4.32
C ALA A 58 20.52 -2.69 -3.42
N ALA A 59 20.37 -1.37 -3.56
CA ALA A 59 21.06 -0.37 -2.75
C ALA A 59 20.42 -0.13 -1.39
N ALA A 60 19.24 -0.68 -1.08
CA ALA A 60 18.56 -0.53 0.21
C ALA A 60 19.10 -1.52 1.27
N ASP A 61 18.74 -1.33 2.55
CA ASP A 61 18.97 -2.36 3.57
C ASP A 61 18.04 -3.55 3.37
N VAL A 62 16.82 -3.28 2.88
CA VAL A 62 15.86 -4.28 2.44
C VAL A 62 15.18 -3.78 1.16
N GLY A 63 15.40 -4.47 0.05
CA GLY A 63 14.68 -4.25 -1.20
C GLY A 63 13.38 -5.06 -1.24
N VAL A 64 12.26 -4.41 -1.55
CA VAL A 64 10.94 -5.05 -1.69
C VAL A 64 10.39 -4.82 -3.11
N ALA A 65 10.25 -5.89 -3.87
CA ALA A 65 9.60 -5.84 -5.19
C ALA A 65 8.08 -6.09 -5.08
N MET A 66 7.28 -5.34 -5.84
CA MET A 66 5.83 -5.50 -5.92
C MET A 66 5.38 -6.15 -7.23
N GLY A 67 4.24 -6.85 -7.20
CA GLY A 67 3.49 -7.22 -8.40
C GLY A 67 4.20 -8.19 -9.36
N ALA A 68 5.17 -8.96 -8.86
CA ALA A 68 6.02 -9.83 -9.68
C ALA A 68 5.26 -11.00 -10.31
N ARG A 69 4.59 -10.76 -11.45
CA ARG A 69 4.12 -11.81 -12.36
C ARG A 69 5.28 -12.21 -13.28
N GLY A 70 6.21 -13.01 -12.76
CA GLY A 70 7.39 -13.49 -13.50
C GLY A 70 8.72 -12.95 -12.94
N ALA A 71 9.84 -13.41 -13.51
CA ALA A 71 11.18 -12.95 -13.14
C ALA A 71 11.47 -11.58 -13.77
N THR A 72 11.21 -10.51 -13.03
CA THR A 72 11.61 -9.13 -13.40
C THR A 72 12.96 -8.81 -12.77
N ALA A 73 13.72 -7.86 -13.35
CA ALA A 73 14.99 -7.39 -12.77
C ALA A 73 14.84 -6.94 -11.31
N SER A 74 13.70 -6.34 -10.97
CA SER A 74 13.36 -5.92 -9.60
C SER A 74 13.16 -7.10 -8.66
N SER A 75 12.57 -8.21 -9.14
CA SER A 75 12.36 -9.43 -8.36
C SER A 75 13.66 -10.18 -8.08
N GLU A 76 14.64 -10.11 -9.00
CA GLU A 76 15.97 -10.69 -8.80
C GLU A 76 16.85 -9.83 -7.89
N ALA A 77 16.65 -8.51 -7.91
CA ALA A 77 17.42 -7.58 -7.09
C ALA A 77 16.87 -7.40 -5.66
N ALA A 78 15.60 -7.74 -5.41
CA ALA A 78 14.94 -7.54 -4.12
C ALA A 78 15.15 -8.71 -3.15
N ASP A 79 15.19 -8.39 -1.85
CA ASP A 79 15.23 -9.38 -0.75
C ASP A 79 13.85 -10.00 -0.50
N VAL A 80 12.79 -9.25 -0.78
CA VAL A 80 11.39 -9.65 -0.56
C VAL A 80 10.59 -9.37 -1.83
N VAL A 81 9.78 -10.35 -2.25
CA VAL A 81 8.89 -10.21 -3.40
C VAL A 81 7.44 -10.37 -2.98
N LEU A 82 6.64 -9.31 -3.13
CA LEU A 82 5.20 -9.34 -2.95
C LEU A 82 4.56 -9.87 -4.25
N VAL A 83 4.07 -11.11 -4.20
CA VAL A 83 3.47 -11.81 -5.34
C VAL A 83 2.17 -11.13 -5.82
N VAL A 84 1.47 -10.48 -4.90
CA VAL A 84 0.26 -9.70 -5.18
C VAL A 84 0.65 -8.22 -5.23
N ASP A 85 0.08 -7.49 -6.18
CA ASP A 85 0.26 -6.04 -6.32
C ASP A 85 -0.55 -5.28 -5.26
N ARG A 86 -0.08 -5.37 -4.01
CA ARG A 86 -0.80 -4.93 -2.80
C ARG A 86 0.19 -4.53 -1.70
N LEU A 87 0.26 -3.22 -1.40
CA LEU A 87 1.19 -2.66 -0.41
C LEU A 87 0.90 -3.11 1.04
N ASP A 88 -0.34 -3.43 1.38
CA ASP A 88 -0.72 -3.91 2.72
C ASP A 88 -0.01 -5.22 3.12
N ARG A 89 0.40 -6.01 2.12
CA ARG A 89 1.20 -7.22 2.33
C ARG A 89 2.58 -6.91 2.87
N LEU A 90 3.13 -5.73 2.60
CA LEU A 90 4.35 -5.27 3.25
C LEU A 90 4.14 -5.09 4.77
N ALA A 91 3.03 -4.47 5.18
CA ALA A 91 2.72 -4.31 6.59
C ALA A 91 2.53 -5.66 7.30
N GLU A 92 1.89 -6.62 6.64
CA GLU A 92 1.81 -8.01 7.12
C GLU A 92 3.19 -8.66 7.23
N ALA A 93 4.04 -8.55 6.20
CA ALA A 93 5.41 -9.07 6.22
C ALA A 93 6.21 -8.47 7.38
N MET A 94 6.09 -7.17 7.63
CA MET A 94 6.73 -6.51 8.78
C MET A 94 6.22 -7.04 10.12
N ARG A 95 4.91 -7.29 10.28
CA ARG A 95 4.36 -7.89 11.50
C ARG A 95 4.91 -9.29 11.73
N ILE A 96 4.99 -10.10 10.67
CA ILE A 96 5.57 -11.45 10.72
C ILE A 96 7.04 -11.36 11.11
N ALA A 97 7.83 -10.50 10.47
CA ALA A 97 9.25 -10.31 10.77
C ALA A 97 9.49 -9.92 12.24
N ARG A 98 8.72 -8.95 12.77
CA ARG A 98 8.82 -8.54 14.19
C ARG A 98 8.50 -9.68 15.15
N ARG A 99 7.43 -10.44 14.88
CA ARG A 99 7.05 -11.61 15.69
C ARG A 99 8.12 -12.69 15.65
N SER A 100 8.62 -13.03 14.46
CA SER A 100 9.66 -14.03 14.28
C SER A 100 10.94 -13.64 15.02
N ARG A 101 11.35 -12.38 14.93
CA ARG A 101 12.50 -11.85 15.69
C ARG A 101 12.28 -11.96 17.19
N ALA A 102 11.10 -11.61 17.70
CA ALA A 102 10.80 -11.73 19.13
C ALA A 102 10.85 -13.19 19.62
N VAL A 103 10.30 -14.14 18.84
CA VAL A 103 10.36 -15.57 19.15
C VAL A 103 11.82 -16.06 19.13
N ALA A 104 12.61 -15.68 18.11
CA ALA A 104 14.01 -16.06 18.00
C ALA A 104 14.85 -15.55 19.18
N VAL A 105 14.72 -14.27 19.53
CA VAL A 105 15.44 -13.68 20.68
C VAL A 105 15.03 -14.36 21.99
N GLN A 106 13.75 -14.63 22.19
CA GLN A 106 13.28 -15.37 23.37
C GLN A 106 13.89 -16.78 23.43
N SER A 107 13.87 -17.52 22.32
CA SER A 107 14.47 -18.86 22.23
C SER A 107 15.96 -18.86 22.56
N VAL A 108 16.71 -17.89 22.01
CA VAL A 108 18.16 -17.76 22.26
C VAL A 108 18.43 -17.44 23.73
N LEU A 109 17.75 -16.44 24.29
CA LEU A 109 17.99 -16.03 25.69
C LEU A 109 17.61 -17.14 26.68
N VAL A 110 16.49 -17.82 26.46
CA VAL A 110 16.06 -18.94 27.31
C VAL A 110 17.01 -20.12 27.17
N GLY A 111 17.37 -20.51 25.95
CA GLY A 111 18.30 -21.61 25.70
C GLY A 111 19.66 -21.37 26.32
N MET A 112 20.28 -20.21 26.04
CA MET A 112 21.57 -19.83 26.63
C MET A 112 21.50 -19.76 28.15
N GLY A 113 20.42 -19.19 28.71
CA GLY A 113 20.24 -19.10 30.16
C GLY A 113 20.14 -20.46 30.84
N LEU A 114 19.35 -21.38 30.28
CA LEU A 114 19.19 -22.75 30.81
C LEU A 114 20.50 -23.55 30.69
N SER A 115 21.17 -23.49 29.54
CA SER A 115 22.47 -24.15 29.35
C SER A 115 23.55 -23.60 30.28
N PHE A 116 23.60 -22.28 30.47
CA PHE A 116 24.52 -21.66 31.44
C PHE A 116 24.23 -22.12 32.87
N GLY A 117 22.96 -22.16 33.28
CA GLY A 117 22.56 -22.71 34.57
C GLY A 117 22.96 -24.18 34.74
N GLY A 118 22.75 -25.01 33.72
CA GLY A 118 23.17 -26.42 33.70
C GLY A 118 24.69 -26.58 33.86
N MET A 119 25.48 -25.77 33.15
CA MET A 119 26.94 -25.76 33.28
C MET A 119 27.40 -25.40 34.69
N LEU A 120 26.79 -24.40 35.34
CA LEU A 120 27.13 -24.03 36.71
C LEU A 120 26.87 -25.18 37.69
N LEU A 121 25.73 -25.86 37.56
CA LEU A 121 25.41 -27.03 38.38
C LEU A 121 26.38 -28.19 38.15
N GLY A 122 26.81 -28.41 36.91
CA GLY A 122 27.87 -29.37 36.58
C GLY A 122 29.21 -28.99 37.21
N ALA A 123 29.58 -27.71 37.17
CA ALA A 123 30.84 -27.20 37.72
C ALA A 123 30.95 -27.36 39.26
N VAL A 124 29.84 -27.23 39.99
CA VAL A 124 29.79 -27.50 41.44
C VAL A 124 29.62 -28.99 41.78
N GLY A 125 29.60 -29.88 40.77
CA GLY A 125 29.52 -31.33 40.95
C GLY A 125 28.11 -31.87 41.21
N LEU A 126 27.06 -31.05 41.09
CA LEU A 126 25.67 -31.45 41.33
C LEU A 126 25.04 -32.20 40.13
N LEU A 127 25.65 -32.12 38.95
CA LEU A 127 25.13 -32.69 37.71
C LEU A 127 26.18 -33.61 37.06
N PRO A 128 26.00 -34.95 37.14
CA PRO A 128 26.88 -35.91 36.48
C PRO A 128 26.89 -35.73 34.96
N PRO A 129 27.98 -36.07 34.24
CA PRO A 129 28.11 -35.82 32.80
C PRO A 129 26.97 -36.40 31.95
N VAL A 130 26.55 -37.64 32.23
CA VAL A 130 25.44 -38.30 31.51
C VAL A 130 24.11 -37.59 31.76
N GLY A 131 23.86 -37.17 33.00
CA GLY A 131 22.64 -36.42 33.36
C GLY A 131 22.62 -35.03 32.73
N GLY A 132 23.77 -34.35 32.69
CA GLY A 132 23.94 -33.07 32.01
C GLY A 132 23.70 -33.17 30.51
N ALA A 133 24.18 -34.23 29.86
CA ALA A 133 23.94 -34.48 28.43
C ALA A 133 22.43 -34.64 28.15
N VAL A 134 21.72 -35.47 28.91
CA VAL A 134 20.26 -35.65 28.74
C VAL A 134 19.51 -34.35 29.00
N LEU A 135 19.90 -33.58 30.02
CA LEU A 135 19.30 -32.29 30.31
C LEU A 135 19.48 -31.29 29.16
N GLN A 136 20.67 -31.25 28.54
CA GLN A 136 20.95 -30.38 27.41
C GLN A 136 20.05 -30.71 26.21
N GLU A 137 19.89 -31.99 25.88
CA GLU A 137 18.97 -32.43 24.81
C GLU A 137 17.52 -31.99 25.09
N VAL A 138 17.06 -32.07 26.34
CA VAL A 138 15.72 -31.60 26.73
C VAL A 138 15.58 -30.08 26.54
N ILE A 139 16.60 -29.31 26.91
CA ILE A 139 16.64 -27.85 26.71
C ILE A 139 16.55 -27.54 25.20
N ASP A 140 17.36 -28.21 24.38
CA ASP A 140 17.41 -27.98 22.94
C ASP A 140 16.05 -28.28 22.29
N VAL A 141 15.42 -29.41 22.63
CA VAL A 141 14.06 -29.75 22.17
C VAL A 141 13.04 -28.68 22.62
N ALA A 142 13.09 -28.24 23.86
CA ALA A 142 12.16 -27.21 24.36
C ALA A 142 12.33 -25.87 23.61
N VAL A 143 13.56 -25.46 23.32
CA VAL A 143 13.89 -24.26 22.55
C VAL A 143 13.44 -24.38 21.09
N ILE A 144 13.62 -25.55 20.48
CA ILE A 144 13.11 -25.84 19.13
C ILE A 144 11.57 -25.71 19.11
N LEU A 145 10.87 -26.34 20.06
CA LEU A 145 9.42 -26.26 20.17
C LEU A 145 8.93 -24.81 20.36
N ASN A 146 9.64 -24.01 21.15
CA ASN A 146 9.33 -22.58 21.30
C ASN A 146 9.54 -21.81 19.98
N SER A 147 10.62 -22.11 19.25
CA SER A 147 10.93 -21.49 17.96
C SER A 147 9.88 -21.79 16.89
N LEU A 148 9.31 -23.00 16.88
CA LEU A 148 8.21 -23.38 15.98
C LEU A 148 6.94 -22.52 16.19
N ARG A 149 6.80 -21.81 17.31
CA ARG A 149 5.72 -20.82 17.50
C ARG A 149 5.78 -19.70 16.46
N ALA A 150 6.94 -19.41 15.87
CA ALA A 150 7.06 -18.46 14.76
C ALA A 150 6.26 -18.91 13.51
N LEU A 151 6.13 -20.23 13.29
CA LEU A 151 5.36 -20.81 12.19
C LEU A 151 3.84 -20.80 12.43
N SER A 152 3.42 -20.71 13.70
CA SER A 152 2.01 -20.49 13.99
C SER A 152 1.66 -19.08 13.56
N GLY A 153 1.00 -18.96 12.40
CA GLY A 153 0.49 -17.70 11.87
C GLY A 153 -0.17 -16.93 12.99
N GLY A 154 0.22 -15.66 13.17
CA GLY A 154 -0.31 -14.85 14.26
C GLY A 154 -1.82 -14.94 14.22
N ARG A 155 -2.43 -15.55 15.25
CA ARG A 155 -3.88 -15.56 15.39
C ARG A 155 -4.29 -14.10 15.36
N VAL A 156 -4.86 -13.66 14.25
CA VAL A 156 -5.59 -12.39 14.19
C VAL A 156 -6.54 -12.45 15.38
N PRO A 157 -6.49 -11.48 16.32
CA PRO A 157 -7.29 -11.51 17.52
C PRO A 157 -8.74 -11.83 17.17
N ARG A 158 -9.33 -12.85 17.81
CA ARG A 158 -10.75 -13.24 17.62
C ARG A 158 -11.76 -12.12 17.91
N ALA A 159 -11.30 -11.00 18.46
CA ALA A 159 -12.09 -9.85 18.85
C ALA A 159 -12.66 -9.02 17.67
N VAL A 160 -12.14 -9.18 16.45
CA VAL A 160 -12.57 -8.39 15.28
C VAL A 160 -13.85 -8.98 14.61
N ARG A 161 -14.32 -10.14 15.07
CA ARG A 161 -15.33 -10.96 14.38
C ARG A 161 -16.79 -10.53 14.54
N ARG A 162 -17.08 -9.26 14.81
CA ARG A 162 -18.48 -8.76 14.89
C ARG A 162 -18.57 -7.34 14.36
N VAL A 163 -19.07 -7.19 13.13
CA VAL A 163 -20.41 -6.70 12.78
C VAL A 163 -20.51 -6.66 11.23
N ALA A 164 -21.74 -6.67 10.73
CA ALA A 164 -22.18 -6.87 9.35
C ALA A 164 -21.65 -5.86 8.30
N GLY A 165 -21.57 -6.30 7.03
CA GLY A 165 -21.33 -5.40 5.89
C GLY A 165 -20.94 -6.03 4.54
N THR A 166 -21.15 -7.33 4.30
CA THR A 166 -20.77 -7.97 3.01
C THR A 166 -21.46 -7.31 1.81
N ASP A 167 -22.76 -7.05 1.94
CA ASP A 167 -23.57 -6.55 0.83
C ASP A 167 -23.23 -5.09 0.46
N VAL A 168 -22.83 -4.28 1.45
CA VAL A 168 -22.42 -2.89 1.24
C VAL A 168 -21.08 -2.84 0.52
N ALA A 169 -20.09 -3.59 1.00
CA ALA A 169 -18.78 -3.66 0.35
C ALA A 169 -18.86 -4.26 -1.07
N GLU A 170 -19.72 -5.25 -1.30
CA GLU A 170 -19.92 -5.81 -2.66
C GLU A 170 -20.59 -4.82 -3.62
N ARG A 171 -21.51 -3.98 -3.14
CA ARG A 171 -22.14 -2.92 -3.93
C ARG A 171 -21.09 -1.91 -4.42
N PHE A 172 -20.28 -1.36 -3.52
CA PHE A 172 -19.27 -0.36 -3.89
C PHE A 172 -18.18 -0.94 -4.82
N ARG A 173 -17.78 -2.21 -4.62
CA ARG A 173 -16.92 -2.91 -5.60
C ARG A 173 -17.56 -3.09 -6.98
N ALA A 174 -18.87 -3.27 -7.04
CA ALA A 174 -19.56 -3.31 -8.32
C ALA A 174 -19.50 -1.95 -9.02
N GLU A 175 -19.69 -0.86 -8.27
CA GLU A 175 -19.55 0.51 -8.79
C GLU A 175 -18.11 0.82 -9.25
N HIS A 176 -17.08 0.42 -8.49
CA HIS A 176 -15.68 0.57 -8.91
C HIS A 176 -15.36 -0.14 -10.22
N ARG A 177 -15.94 -1.33 -10.42
CA ARG A 177 -15.83 -2.04 -11.72
C ARG A 177 -16.48 -1.26 -12.86
N GLU A 178 -17.56 -0.51 -12.59
CA GLU A 178 -18.18 0.39 -13.57
C GLU A 178 -17.38 1.68 -13.81
N PHE A 179 -16.58 2.14 -12.84
CA PHE A 179 -15.74 3.34 -12.98
C PHE A 179 -14.39 3.06 -13.64
N THR A 180 -13.91 1.81 -13.63
CA THR A 180 -12.63 1.43 -14.26
C THR A 180 -12.50 1.93 -15.73
N PRO A 181 -13.53 1.78 -16.61
CA PRO A 181 -13.47 2.34 -17.96
C PRO A 181 -13.39 3.88 -18.01
N TRP A 182 -13.97 4.57 -17.02
CA TRP A 182 -13.89 6.03 -16.92
C TRP A 182 -12.48 6.50 -16.54
N LEU A 183 -11.83 5.83 -15.60
CA LEU A 183 -10.41 6.11 -15.26
C LEU A 183 -9.51 5.95 -16.49
N GLN A 184 -9.76 4.93 -17.31
CA GLN A 184 -9.05 4.74 -18.58
C GLN A 184 -9.36 5.86 -19.59
N ARG A 185 -10.61 6.33 -19.68
CA ARG A 185 -10.97 7.47 -20.52
C ARG A 185 -10.26 8.75 -20.12
N VAL A 186 -10.16 9.06 -18.83
CA VAL A 186 -9.40 10.23 -18.35
C VAL A 186 -7.96 10.20 -18.87
N ARG A 187 -7.29 9.05 -18.73
CA ARG A 187 -5.92 8.84 -19.25
C ARG A 187 -5.86 8.97 -20.77
N GLN A 188 -6.77 8.30 -21.49
CA GLN A 188 -6.79 8.28 -22.95
C GLN A 188 -7.11 9.65 -23.56
N LEU A 189 -7.90 10.47 -22.87
CA LEU A 189 -8.16 11.85 -23.25
C LEU A 189 -6.89 12.68 -23.07
N ALA A 190 -6.22 12.57 -21.91
CA ALA A 190 -4.95 13.26 -21.66
C ALA A 190 -3.89 12.92 -22.73
N ASP A 191 -3.76 11.65 -23.11
CA ASP A 191 -2.76 11.18 -24.08
C ASP A 191 -3.02 11.70 -25.51
N ARG A 192 -4.29 11.88 -25.91
CA ARG A 192 -4.67 12.22 -27.29
C ARG A 192 -5.22 13.63 -27.45
N LEU A 193 -5.26 14.42 -26.37
CA LEU A 193 -5.92 15.73 -26.36
C LEU A 193 -5.43 16.61 -27.50
N ASP A 194 -4.12 16.63 -27.78
CA ASP A 194 -3.49 17.45 -28.82
C ASP A 194 -3.88 17.06 -30.26
N GLU A 195 -4.30 15.81 -30.47
CA GLU A 195 -4.63 15.26 -31.79
C GLU A 195 -6.12 15.41 -32.13
N LEU A 196 -6.95 15.71 -31.12
CA LEU A 196 -8.40 15.75 -31.29
C LEU A 196 -8.88 17.04 -31.95
N PRO A 197 -9.82 16.94 -32.92
CA PRO A 197 -10.58 18.07 -33.41
C PRO A 197 -11.28 18.81 -32.25
N PRO A 198 -11.39 20.15 -32.29
CA PRO A 198 -11.89 20.92 -31.16
C PRO A 198 -13.29 20.50 -30.67
N GLU A 199 -14.22 20.21 -31.58
CA GLU A 199 -15.57 19.73 -31.24
C GLU A 199 -15.54 18.38 -30.49
N GLN A 200 -14.65 17.47 -30.90
CA GLN A 200 -14.50 16.16 -30.25
C GLN A 200 -13.82 16.31 -28.89
N ALA A 201 -12.81 17.17 -28.78
CA ALA A 201 -12.14 17.47 -27.52
C ALA A 201 -13.15 18.03 -26.49
N MET A 202 -13.98 19.00 -26.89
CA MET A 202 -15.03 19.56 -26.03
C MET A 202 -16.03 18.49 -25.56
N ALA A 203 -16.47 17.61 -26.47
CA ALA A 203 -17.43 16.55 -26.14
C ALA A 203 -16.84 15.49 -25.17
N GLU A 204 -15.57 15.14 -25.30
CA GLU A 204 -14.87 14.22 -24.38
C GLU A 204 -14.61 14.89 -23.01
N LEU A 205 -14.18 16.16 -23.00
CA LEU A 205 -13.98 16.93 -21.78
C LEU A 205 -15.28 17.08 -20.97
N GLU A 206 -16.41 17.35 -21.65
CA GLU A 206 -17.73 17.41 -21.01
C GLU A 206 -18.13 16.08 -20.37
N GLN A 207 -17.85 14.95 -21.04
CA GLN A 207 -18.13 13.63 -20.49
C GLN A 207 -17.31 13.35 -19.24
N ILE A 208 -16.02 13.71 -19.24
CA ILE A 208 -15.18 13.60 -18.04
C ILE A 208 -15.69 14.53 -16.94
N ARG A 209 -16.04 15.78 -17.26
CA ARG A 209 -16.59 16.76 -16.32
C ARG A 209 -17.84 16.22 -15.63
N TRP A 210 -18.80 15.74 -16.42
CA TRP A 210 -20.02 15.13 -15.89
C TRP A 210 -19.71 13.92 -14.99
N PHE A 211 -18.79 13.04 -15.41
CA PHE A 211 -18.43 11.88 -14.60
C PHE A 211 -17.85 12.29 -13.25
N VAL A 212 -16.86 13.19 -13.22
CA VAL A 212 -16.17 13.56 -11.98
C VAL A 212 -17.03 14.43 -11.06
N GLN A 213 -17.87 15.31 -11.60
CA GLN A 213 -18.69 16.22 -10.79
C GLN A 213 -20.00 15.59 -10.30
N GLU A 214 -20.61 14.71 -11.10
CA GLU A 214 -21.92 14.14 -10.77
C GLU A 214 -21.83 12.72 -10.23
N ARG A 215 -21.16 11.84 -10.97
CA ARG A 215 -21.17 10.40 -10.66
C ARG A 215 -20.16 10.03 -9.59
N LEU A 216 -18.93 10.48 -9.73
CA LEU A 216 -17.86 10.25 -8.75
C LEU A 216 -18.15 10.95 -7.42
N ALA A 217 -18.44 12.26 -7.45
CA ALA A 217 -18.71 13.01 -6.22
C ALA A 217 -19.92 12.47 -5.43
N ARG A 218 -20.91 11.88 -6.11
CA ARG A 218 -22.01 11.18 -5.45
C ARG A 218 -21.53 9.90 -4.76
N HIS A 219 -20.71 9.11 -5.45
CA HIS A 219 -20.15 7.87 -4.92
C HIS A 219 -19.29 8.13 -3.67
N GLU A 220 -18.37 9.09 -3.72
CA GLU A 220 -17.50 9.45 -2.58
C GLU A 220 -18.32 9.84 -1.34
N ARG A 221 -19.39 10.65 -1.52
CA ARG A 221 -20.31 11.00 -0.42
C ARG A 221 -21.05 9.78 0.14
N GLU A 222 -21.57 8.92 -0.72
CA GLU A 222 -22.27 7.71 -0.28
C GLU A 222 -21.33 6.75 0.47
N GLU A 223 -20.06 6.67 0.06
CA GLU A 223 -19.04 5.89 0.74
C GLU A 223 -18.67 6.47 2.11
N GLU A 224 -18.43 7.78 2.19
CA GLU A 224 -18.10 8.46 3.44
C GLU A 224 -19.21 8.30 4.49
N GLU A 225 -20.47 8.32 4.08
CA GLU A 225 -21.62 8.12 4.97
C GLU A 225 -21.79 6.67 5.44
N THR A 226 -21.38 5.68 4.64
CA THR A 226 -21.75 4.28 4.86
C THR A 226 -20.60 3.34 5.20
N VAL A 227 -19.46 3.50 4.54
CA VAL A 227 -18.29 2.61 4.67
C VAL A 227 -17.31 3.15 5.70
N TYR A 228 -17.01 4.46 5.65
CA TYR A 228 -15.95 5.06 6.47
C TYR A 228 -16.17 4.89 7.99
N PRO A 229 -17.40 5.02 8.53
CA PRO A 229 -17.64 4.77 9.95
C PRO A 229 -17.32 3.33 10.37
N VAL A 230 -17.56 2.36 9.48
CA VAL A 230 -17.28 0.94 9.71
C VAL A 230 -15.77 0.69 9.67
N VAL A 231 -15.09 1.21 8.66
CA VAL A 231 -13.63 1.06 8.50
C VAL A 231 -12.87 1.73 9.64
N ALA A 232 -13.26 2.95 10.03
CA ALA A 232 -12.66 3.67 11.14
C ALA A 232 -12.78 2.91 12.48
N ALA A 233 -13.95 2.30 12.72
CA ALA A 233 -14.16 1.47 13.90
C ALA A 233 -13.31 0.19 13.89
N LEU A 234 -13.03 -0.38 12.72
CA LEU A 234 -12.20 -1.59 12.57
C LEU A 234 -10.71 -1.30 12.71
N MET A 235 -10.21 -0.20 12.14
CA MET A 235 -8.78 0.12 12.15
C MET A 235 -8.30 0.68 13.49
N GLY A 236 -9.12 1.46 14.18
CA GLY A 236 -8.72 2.17 15.41
C GLY A 236 -7.58 3.16 15.21
N GLY A 237 -7.15 3.83 16.29
CA GLY A 237 -6.10 4.88 16.23
C GLY A 237 -6.66 6.30 16.25
N GLU A 238 -5.76 7.30 16.21
CA GLU A 238 -6.13 8.72 16.32
C GLU A 238 -6.69 9.30 15.02
N ASP A 239 -6.24 8.82 13.85
CA ASP A 239 -6.72 9.25 12.53
C ASP A 239 -6.69 8.11 11.50
N PRO A 240 -7.61 7.13 11.59
CA PRO A 240 -7.63 5.98 10.70
C PRO A 240 -7.92 6.35 9.24
N MET A 241 -8.69 7.41 8.99
CA MET A 241 -9.12 7.81 7.64
C MET A 241 -8.35 8.99 7.06
N GLY A 242 -7.31 9.49 7.74
CA GLY A 242 -6.58 10.69 7.34
C GLY A 242 -6.01 10.63 5.92
N THR A 243 -5.51 9.48 5.50
CA THR A 243 -5.03 9.28 4.13
C THR A 243 -6.16 9.33 3.10
N MET A 244 -7.34 8.75 3.42
CA MET A 244 -8.51 8.82 2.53
C MET A 244 -9.02 10.26 2.43
N HIS A 245 -9.11 10.95 3.57
CA HIS A 245 -9.51 12.35 3.62
C HIS A 245 -8.57 13.24 2.80
N ARG A 246 -7.25 13.03 2.87
CA ARG A 246 -6.30 13.78 2.03
C ARG A 246 -6.49 13.50 0.55
N ALA A 247 -6.71 12.24 0.17
CA ALA A 247 -7.00 11.87 -1.21
C ALA A 247 -8.30 12.53 -1.73
N HIS A 248 -9.39 12.50 -0.95
CA HIS A 248 -10.63 13.21 -1.30
C HIS A 248 -10.40 14.71 -1.50
N MET A 249 -9.70 15.37 -0.58
CA MET A 249 -9.42 16.81 -0.68
C MET A 249 -8.63 17.14 -1.95
N GLU A 250 -7.70 16.28 -2.35
CA GLU A 250 -6.91 16.43 -3.57
C GLU A 250 -7.73 16.15 -4.84
N ILE A 251 -8.59 15.11 -4.82
CA ILE A 251 -9.54 14.84 -5.90
C ILE A 251 -10.46 16.04 -6.10
N GLU A 252 -11.08 16.53 -5.03
CA GLU A 252 -11.95 17.71 -5.10
C GLU A 252 -11.20 18.94 -5.62
N HIS A 253 -9.94 19.14 -5.20
CA HIS A 253 -9.11 20.23 -5.71
C HIS A 253 -8.92 20.12 -7.21
N LEU A 254 -8.47 18.97 -7.70
CA LEU A 254 -8.24 18.74 -9.14
C LEU A 254 -9.53 18.79 -9.95
N VAL A 255 -10.65 18.29 -9.41
CA VAL A 255 -11.97 18.39 -10.05
C VAL A 255 -12.40 19.85 -10.16
N ARG A 256 -12.19 20.66 -9.13
CA ARG A 256 -12.45 22.11 -9.18
C ARG A 256 -11.56 22.79 -10.22
N VAL A 257 -10.26 22.51 -10.24
CA VAL A 257 -9.34 23.09 -11.22
C VAL A 257 -9.75 22.70 -12.65
N PHE A 258 -10.07 21.42 -12.88
CA PHE A 258 -10.54 20.94 -14.17
C PHE A 258 -11.83 21.64 -14.63
N ALA A 259 -12.78 21.82 -13.72
CA ALA A 259 -14.03 22.50 -14.02
C ALA A 259 -13.81 23.98 -14.40
N HIS A 260 -12.94 24.69 -13.68
CA HIS A 260 -12.60 26.08 -14.03
C HIS A 260 -11.91 26.16 -15.39
N LEU A 261 -10.92 25.30 -15.65
CA LEU A 261 -10.25 25.25 -16.96
C LEU A 261 -11.23 24.97 -18.10
N TYR A 262 -12.22 24.11 -17.87
CA TYR A 262 -13.26 23.81 -18.84
C TYR A 262 -14.22 24.98 -19.09
N GLU A 263 -14.63 25.68 -18.03
CA GLU A 263 -15.52 26.84 -18.11
C GLU A 263 -14.88 28.04 -18.83
N ASP A 264 -13.56 28.17 -18.73
CA ASP A 264 -12.78 29.23 -19.38
C ASP A 264 -12.45 28.93 -20.86
N LEU A 265 -12.83 27.76 -21.40
CA LEU A 265 -12.51 27.39 -22.78
C LEU A 265 -13.24 28.27 -23.82
N PRO A 266 -12.56 28.63 -24.93
CA PRO A 266 -13.22 29.27 -26.06
C PRO A 266 -14.33 28.40 -26.66
N ALA A 267 -15.35 29.04 -27.25
CA ALA A 267 -16.44 28.33 -27.94
C ALA A 267 -15.93 27.48 -29.13
N ASP A 268 -14.80 27.87 -29.73
CA ASP A 268 -14.15 27.16 -30.83
C ASP A 268 -13.26 25.99 -30.35
N GLY A 269 -13.22 25.74 -29.04
CA GLY A 269 -12.48 24.69 -28.35
C GLY A 269 -11.12 25.12 -27.78
N PRO A 270 -10.38 24.19 -27.14
CA PRO A 270 -9.20 24.51 -26.35
C PRO A 270 -8.01 24.93 -27.22
N THR A 271 -7.39 26.03 -26.82
CA THR A 271 -6.14 26.53 -27.39
C THR A 271 -4.96 25.61 -27.05
N VAL A 272 -3.78 25.90 -27.60
CA VAL A 272 -2.56 25.12 -27.32
C VAL A 272 -2.16 25.21 -25.85
N GLU A 273 -2.37 26.37 -25.21
CA GLU A 273 -2.08 26.59 -23.80
C GLU A 273 -3.09 25.82 -22.92
N ASP A 274 -4.39 25.95 -23.22
CA ASP A 274 -5.44 25.21 -22.51
C ASP A 274 -5.21 23.69 -22.55
N ARG A 275 -4.72 23.15 -23.68
CA ARG A 275 -4.43 21.73 -23.83
C ARG A 275 -3.31 21.26 -22.91
N VAL A 276 -2.30 22.10 -22.67
CA VAL A 276 -1.21 21.78 -21.74
C VAL A 276 -1.76 21.67 -20.32
N ASP A 277 -2.54 22.66 -19.89
CA ASP A 277 -3.10 22.72 -18.53
C ASP A 277 -4.13 21.61 -18.30
N LEU A 278 -5.04 21.39 -19.26
CA LEU A 278 -6.01 20.30 -19.20
C LEU A 278 -5.33 18.94 -19.11
N ARG A 279 -4.29 18.69 -19.91
CA ARG A 279 -3.54 17.41 -19.86
C ARG A 279 -2.88 17.20 -18.50
N ARG A 280 -2.25 18.25 -17.94
CA ARG A 280 -1.65 18.21 -16.61
C ARG A 280 -2.68 17.80 -15.55
N VAL A 281 -3.84 18.43 -15.56
CA VAL A 281 -4.92 18.14 -14.60
C VAL A 281 -5.52 16.75 -14.83
N LEU A 282 -5.73 16.33 -16.07
CA LEU A 282 -6.24 14.99 -16.39
C LEU A 282 -5.28 13.88 -15.97
N TYR A 283 -3.97 14.06 -16.12
CA TYR A 283 -2.99 13.11 -15.59
C TYR A 283 -3.00 13.06 -14.07
N GLY A 284 -3.08 14.23 -13.41
CA GLY A 284 -3.25 14.32 -11.96
C GLY A 284 -4.50 13.57 -11.50
N LEU A 285 -5.66 13.86 -12.08
CA LEU A 285 -6.94 13.19 -11.80
C LEU A 285 -6.84 11.68 -11.98
N HIS A 286 -6.29 11.21 -13.10
CA HIS A 286 -6.13 9.77 -13.32
C HIS A 286 -5.26 9.12 -12.24
N ALA A 287 -4.14 9.75 -11.88
CA ALA A 287 -3.22 9.22 -10.88
C ALA A 287 -3.87 9.15 -9.50
N ILE A 288 -4.52 10.24 -9.06
CA ILE A 288 -5.14 10.27 -7.74
C ILE A 288 -6.37 9.35 -7.65
N LEU A 289 -7.22 9.29 -8.67
CA LEU A 289 -8.40 8.42 -8.68
C LEU A 289 -8.00 6.94 -8.67
N ARG A 290 -6.95 6.59 -9.43
CA ARG A 290 -6.45 5.22 -9.42
C ARG A 290 -5.89 4.83 -8.06
N LEU A 291 -5.13 5.72 -7.42
CA LEU A 291 -4.62 5.49 -6.07
C LEU A 291 -5.76 5.36 -5.06
N HIS A 292 -6.69 6.30 -5.08
CA HIS A 292 -7.81 6.37 -4.15
C HIS A 292 -8.68 5.11 -4.23
N PHE A 293 -9.09 4.68 -5.43
CA PHE A 293 -9.87 3.46 -5.60
C PHE A 293 -9.12 2.20 -5.17
N ALA A 294 -7.79 2.18 -5.34
CA ALA A 294 -6.98 1.06 -4.84
C ALA A 294 -6.98 1.01 -3.31
N GLN A 295 -6.98 2.17 -2.65
CA GLN A 295 -7.06 2.25 -1.19
C GLN A 295 -8.45 1.85 -0.67
N GLU A 296 -9.52 2.25 -1.35
CA GLU A 296 -10.89 1.86 -1.01
C GLU A 296 -11.16 0.37 -1.23
N GLU A 297 -10.66 -0.21 -2.33
CA GLU A 297 -10.73 -1.67 -2.54
C GLU A 297 -10.00 -2.44 -1.42
N GLU A 298 -8.91 -1.88 -0.90
CA GLU A 298 -8.26 -2.42 0.29
C GLU A 298 -9.19 -2.35 1.49
N ALA A 299 -9.76 -1.17 1.78
CA ALA A 299 -10.73 -0.94 2.86
C ALA A 299 -11.92 -1.92 2.79
N TYR A 300 -12.51 -2.11 1.60
CA TYR A 300 -13.57 -3.09 1.39
C TYR A 300 -13.10 -4.51 1.66
N SER A 301 -11.84 -4.85 1.32
CA SER A 301 -11.29 -6.20 1.54
C SER A 301 -11.24 -6.57 3.01
N TRP A 302 -10.98 -5.59 3.88
CA TRP A 302 -11.07 -5.75 5.33
C TRP A 302 -12.51 -6.08 5.76
N ILE A 303 -13.51 -5.36 5.23
CA ILE A 303 -14.93 -5.59 5.53
C ILE A 303 -15.39 -6.99 5.07
N SER A 304 -14.98 -7.44 3.87
CA SER A 304 -15.44 -8.71 3.29
C SER A 304 -14.74 -9.95 3.85
N ALA A 305 -13.45 -9.86 4.18
CA ALA A 305 -12.72 -10.96 4.83
C ALA A 305 -13.35 -11.36 6.17
N GLU A 306 -14.03 -10.42 6.83
CA GLU A 306 -14.75 -10.65 8.08
C GLU A 306 -16.10 -11.37 7.90
N GLY A 307 -16.75 -11.22 6.73
CA GLY A 307 -18.10 -11.72 6.46
C GLY A 307 -18.22 -13.19 6.03
N ALA A 308 -17.21 -13.74 5.34
CA ALA A 308 -17.26 -15.10 4.79
C ALA A 308 -17.07 -16.25 5.82
N ALA A 309 -16.88 -15.93 7.11
CA ALA A 309 -16.57 -16.90 8.16
C ALA A 309 -17.77 -17.25 9.07
N ALA A 310 -19.02 -17.06 8.65
CA ALA A 310 -20.20 -17.42 9.43
C ALA A 310 -20.64 -18.89 9.19
N PRO A 311 -20.76 -19.75 10.22
CA PRO A 311 -21.46 -21.02 10.07
C PRO A 311 -22.97 -20.79 9.91
N ALA A 312 -23.59 -21.57 9.02
CA ALA A 312 -25.03 -21.54 8.79
C ALA A 312 -25.82 -21.76 10.10
N PRO A 313 -26.94 -21.04 10.31
CA PRO A 313 -27.78 -21.26 11.48
C PRO A 313 -28.38 -22.68 11.44
N VAL A 314 -28.26 -23.38 12.56
CA VAL A 314 -28.87 -24.70 12.83
C VAL A 314 -30.35 -24.53 13.14
#